data_AF-A0A2K6TX43-F1
#
_entry.id   AF-A0A2K6TX43-F1
#
_cell.length_a   1.000
_cell.length_b   1.000
_cell.length_c   1.000
_cell.angle_alpha   90.00
_cell.angle_beta   90.00
_cell.angle_gamma   90.00
#
_symmetry.space_group_name_H-M   'P 1'
#
loop_
_entity.id
_entity.type
_entity.pdbx_description
1 polymer ?
#
loop_
_entity_poly.entity_id
_entity_poly.type
_entity_poly.pdbx_seq_one_letter_code
_entity_poly.pdbx_strand_id
1 'polypeptide(L)'
;MEKENKKIRDKARAEKNELVHQLVAFIRKRDKRVQVKAEEMRRQQKLKQAKLAEQYREQSWRTMANLEKELQETEARYEKEFGDGSDENEMEEHELKDGRDGKDSDEAEDTELYDDLYCPACDKSFKTEKAMKNHEKSKKHREMVALLKQQLEEEEENFSRPQIDENPLGELHCGRLFFIL
;
A
#
# COMPACT_ATOMS: atom_id res chain seq x y z
N MET A 1 61.53 -2.65 -6.79
CA MET A 1 61.95 -3.76 -7.68
C MET A 1 61.13 -5.04 -7.54
N GLU A 2 61.33 -5.92 -6.54
CA GLU A 2 60.62 -7.23 -6.51
C GLU A 2 59.08 -7.13 -6.47
N LYS A 3 58.55 -6.17 -5.70
CA LYS A 3 57.10 -5.91 -5.62
C LYS A 3 56.52 -5.42 -6.95
N GLU A 4 57.25 -4.59 -7.69
CA GLU A 4 56.82 -4.08 -9.00
C GLU A 4 56.87 -5.17 -10.06
N ASN A 5 57.92 -5.99 -10.06
CA ASN A 5 58.02 -7.15 -10.95
C ASN A 5 56.89 -8.16 -10.70
N LYS A 6 56.49 -8.36 -9.44
CA LYS A 6 55.32 -9.17 -9.10
C LYS A 6 54.03 -8.56 -9.67
N LYS A 7 53.80 -7.26 -9.49
CA LYS A 7 52.62 -6.57 -10.04
C LYS A 7 52.54 -6.69 -11.56
N ILE A 8 53.65 -6.54 -12.27
CA ILE A 8 53.70 -6.69 -13.74
C ILE A 8 53.30 -8.11 -14.16
N ARG A 9 53.83 -9.14 -13.48
CA ARG A 9 53.47 -10.55 -13.75
C ARG A 9 52.00 -10.84 -13.42
N ASP A 10 51.48 -10.30 -12.33
CA ASP A 10 50.08 -10.48 -11.92
C ASP A 10 49.14 -9.80 -12.94
N LYS A 11 49.49 -8.59 -13.39
CA LYS A 11 48.75 -7.86 -14.44
C LYS A 11 48.74 -8.62 -15.76
N ALA A 12 49.90 -9.09 -16.23
CA ALA A 12 49.99 -9.88 -17.46
C ALA A 12 49.18 -11.20 -17.37
N ARG A 13 49.17 -11.85 -16.20
CA ARG A 13 48.33 -13.03 -15.96
C ARG A 13 46.84 -12.69 -16.00
N ALA A 14 46.44 -11.58 -15.38
CA ALA A 14 45.05 -11.13 -15.40
C ALA A 14 44.58 -10.78 -16.82
N GLU A 15 45.38 -10.05 -17.59
CA GLU A 15 45.09 -9.71 -18.99
C GLU A 15 44.95 -10.96 -19.86
N LYS A 16 45.84 -11.95 -19.70
CA LYS A 16 45.71 -13.23 -20.42
C LYS A 16 44.41 -13.94 -20.07
N ASN A 17 44.05 -14.01 -18.79
CA ASN A 17 42.82 -14.67 -18.36
C ASN A 17 41.58 -13.95 -18.89
N GLU A 18 41.60 -12.62 -18.92
CA GLU A 18 40.52 -11.82 -19.48
C GLU A 18 40.36 -12.07 -21.00
N LEU A 19 41.47 -12.11 -21.74
CA LEU A 19 41.43 -12.49 -23.16
C LEU A 19 40.88 -13.91 -23.38
N VAL A 20 41.23 -14.86 -22.49
CA VAL A 20 40.66 -16.21 -22.52
C VAL A 20 39.15 -16.19 -22.24
N HIS A 21 38.69 -15.40 -21.26
CA HIS A 21 37.27 -15.23 -20.99
C HIS A 21 36.52 -14.66 -22.20
N GLN A 22 37.09 -13.64 -22.86
CA GLN A 22 36.53 -13.05 -24.07
C GLN A 22 36.46 -14.07 -25.21
N LEU A 23 37.52 -14.86 -25.41
CA LEU A 23 37.52 -15.94 -26.40
C LEU A 23 36.44 -16.99 -26.11
N VAL A 24 36.31 -17.43 -24.86
CA VAL A 24 35.28 -18.40 -24.45
C VAL A 24 33.89 -17.81 -24.64
N ALA A 25 33.66 -16.55 -24.26
CA ALA A 25 32.40 -15.86 -24.47
C ALA A 25 32.05 -15.79 -25.97
N PHE A 26 33.02 -15.49 -26.82
CA PHE A 26 32.86 -15.47 -28.28
C PHE A 26 32.49 -16.84 -28.84
N ILE A 27 33.16 -17.90 -28.42
CA ILE A 27 32.84 -19.28 -28.83
C ILE A 27 31.44 -19.67 -28.35
N ARG A 28 31.10 -19.39 -27.08
CA ARG A 28 29.76 -19.66 -26.53
C ARG A 28 28.66 -18.90 -27.25
N LYS A 29 28.95 -17.67 -27.70
CA LYS A 29 28.03 -16.86 -28.50
C LYS A 29 27.84 -17.43 -29.91
N ARG A 30 28.81 -18.18 -30.46
CA ARG A 30 28.71 -18.79 -31.80
C ARG A 30 28.20 -20.23 -31.79
N ASP A 31 28.44 -20.99 -30.72
CA ASP A 31 28.02 -22.39 -30.63
C ASP A 31 26.48 -22.48 -30.52
N LYS A 32 25.86 -23.00 -31.58
CA LYS A 32 24.40 -23.17 -31.66
C LYS A 32 23.84 -24.05 -30.54
N ARG A 33 24.57 -25.08 -30.08
CA ARG A 33 24.11 -25.97 -29.01
C ARG A 33 24.01 -25.23 -27.68
N VAL A 34 24.98 -24.35 -27.42
CA VAL A 34 24.99 -23.49 -26.23
C VAL A 34 23.86 -22.48 -26.29
N GLN A 35 23.60 -21.89 -27.46
CA GLN A 35 22.46 -20.97 -27.66
C GLN A 35 21.12 -21.65 -27.39
N VAL A 36 20.85 -22.81 -28.00
CA VAL A 36 19.59 -23.55 -27.80
C VAL A 36 19.39 -23.89 -26.32
N LYS A 37 20.43 -24.37 -25.63
CA LYS A 37 20.34 -24.66 -24.20
C LYS A 37 20.11 -23.40 -23.36
N ALA A 38 20.75 -22.28 -23.71
CA ALA A 38 20.56 -21.01 -23.01
C ALA A 38 19.15 -20.45 -23.21
N GLU A 39 18.59 -20.58 -24.41
CA GLU A 39 17.21 -20.19 -24.71
C GLU A 39 16.20 -21.06 -23.97
N GLU A 40 16.38 -22.38 -23.97
CA GLU A 40 15.52 -23.31 -23.22
C GLU A 40 15.54 -23.00 -21.72
N MET A 41 16.74 -22.76 -21.14
CA MET A 41 16.86 -22.36 -19.74
C MET A 41 16.14 -21.04 -19.45
N ARG A 42 16.26 -20.05 -20.34
CA ARG A 42 15.54 -18.77 -20.22
C ARG A 42 14.03 -18.97 -20.31
N ARG A 43 13.56 -19.84 -21.21
CA ARG A 43 12.14 -20.19 -21.35
C ARG A 43 11.61 -20.85 -20.09
N GLN A 44 12.35 -21.82 -19.54
CA GLN A 44 11.98 -22.47 -18.28
C GLN A 44 11.96 -21.51 -17.09
N GLN A 45 12.91 -20.57 -17.01
CA GLN A 45 12.91 -19.53 -15.98
C GLN A 45 11.68 -18.63 -16.09
N LYS A 46 11.33 -18.17 -17.30
CA LYS A 46 10.12 -17.37 -17.52
C LYS A 46 8.85 -18.13 -17.15
N LEU A 47 8.75 -19.41 -17.53
CA LEU A 47 7.61 -20.25 -17.15
C LEU A 47 7.51 -20.43 -15.64
N LYS A 48 8.63 -20.63 -14.94
CA LYS A 48 8.65 -20.73 -13.47
C LYS A 48 8.23 -19.42 -12.81
N GLN A 49 8.72 -18.29 -13.31
CA GLN A 49 8.32 -16.96 -12.82
C GLN A 49 6.84 -16.68 -13.06
N ALA A 50 6.32 -17.00 -14.25
CA ALA A 50 4.91 -16.84 -14.58
C ALA A 50 4.00 -17.71 -13.67
N LYS A 51 4.37 -18.97 -13.44
CA LYS A 51 3.66 -19.85 -12.51
C LYS A 51 3.66 -19.31 -11.07
N LEU A 52 4.78 -18.80 -10.60
CA LEU A 52 4.87 -18.21 -9.27
C LEU A 52 4.00 -16.96 -9.15
N ALA A 53 3.99 -16.11 -10.19
CA ALA A 53 3.13 -14.92 -10.24
C ALA A 53 1.64 -15.28 -10.27
N GLU A 54 1.25 -16.33 -11.01
CA GLU A 54 -0.12 -16.84 -11.04
C GLU A 54 -0.54 -17.40 -9.68
N GLN A 55 0.32 -18.19 -9.02
CA GLN A 55 0.06 -18.68 -7.67
C GLN A 55 -0.11 -17.54 -6.67
N TYR A 56 0.71 -16.49 -6.75
CA TYR A 56 0.58 -15.32 -5.89
C TYR A 56 -0.74 -14.57 -6.13
N ARG A 57 -1.15 -14.41 -7.40
CA ARG A 57 -2.45 -13.84 -7.75
C ARG A 57 -3.61 -14.68 -7.23
N GLU A 58 -3.54 -16.00 -7.38
CA GLU A 58 -4.57 -16.91 -6.87
C GLU A 58 -4.65 -16.84 -5.35
N GLN A 59 -3.50 -16.84 -4.66
CA GLN A 59 -3.46 -16.67 -3.21
C GLN A 59 -4.09 -15.34 -2.77
N SER A 60 -3.73 -14.24 -3.44
CA SER A 60 -4.31 -12.92 -3.18
C SER A 60 -5.84 -12.91 -3.39
N TRP A 61 -6.32 -13.46 -4.51
CA TRP A 61 -7.75 -13.58 -4.78
C TRP A 61 -8.47 -14.39 -3.69
N ARG A 62 -7.90 -15.53 -3.29
CA ARG A 62 -8.46 -16.38 -2.23
C ARG A 62 -8.50 -15.65 -0.89
N THR A 63 -7.47 -14.88 -0.54
CA THR A 63 -7.46 -14.10 0.70
C THR A 63 -8.51 -13.01 0.68
N MET A 64 -8.70 -12.31 -0.45
CA MET A 64 -9.73 -11.29 -0.59
C MET A 64 -11.14 -11.88 -0.49
N ALA A 65 -11.40 -12.98 -1.18
CA ALA A 65 -12.69 -13.67 -1.13
C ALA A 65 -13.03 -14.18 0.28
N ASN A 66 -12.04 -14.69 1.02
CA ASN A 66 -12.24 -15.11 2.40
C ASN A 66 -12.56 -13.90 3.31
N LEU A 67 -11.83 -12.80 3.16
CA LEU A 67 -12.06 -11.58 3.94
C LEU A 67 -13.46 -11.00 3.67
N GLU A 68 -13.90 -10.98 2.41
CA GLU A 68 -15.25 -10.54 2.04
C GLU A 68 -16.33 -11.40 2.68
N LYS A 69 -16.14 -12.73 2.70
CA LYS A 69 -17.05 -13.65 3.38
C LYS A 69 -17.12 -13.41 4.88
N GLU A 70 -15.97 -13.22 5.54
CA GLU A 70 -15.90 -12.88 6.97
C GLU A 70 -16.65 -11.57 7.25
N LEU A 71 -16.47 -10.56 6.39
CA LEU A 71 -17.15 -9.28 6.51
C LEU A 71 -18.68 -9.44 6.39
N GLN A 72 -19.16 -10.17 5.37
CA GLN A 72 -20.60 -10.48 5.22
C GLN A 72 -21.17 -11.24 6.43
N GLU A 73 -20.42 -12.20 6.99
CA GLU A 73 -20.83 -12.92 8.19
C GLU A 73 -20.94 -11.99 9.41
N THR A 74 -20.01 -11.04 9.55
CA THR A 74 -20.08 -10.03 10.61
C THR A 74 -21.23 -9.06 10.43
N GLU A 75 -21.48 -8.57 9.21
CA GLU A 75 -22.61 -7.69 8.88
C GLU A 75 -23.94 -8.37 9.20
N ALA A 76 -24.15 -9.61 8.73
CA ALA A 76 -25.35 -10.37 9.01
C ALA A 76 -25.54 -10.63 10.51
N ARG A 77 -24.44 -10.82 11.25
CA ARG A 77 -24.50 -10.94 12.72
C ARG A 77 -24.93 -9.62 13.37
N TYR A 78 -24.36 -8.49 12.96
CA TYR A 78 -24.74 -7.17 13.48
C TYR A 78 -26.19 -6.81 13.14
N GLU A 79 -26.64 -7.09 11.91
CA GLU A 79 -28.04 -6.93 11.49
C GLU A 79 -28.98 -7.78 12.36
N LYS A 80 -28.58 -9.00 12.72
CA LYS A 80 -29.40 -9.84 13.62
C LYS A 80 -29.44 -9.33 15.07
N GLU A 81 -28.35 -8.76 15.57
CA GLU A 81 -28.21 -8.35 16.98
C GLU A 81 -28.74 -6.92 17.23
N PHE A 82 -28.67 -6.04 16.22
CA PHE A 82 -28.99 -4.62 16.32
C PHE A 82 -29.89 -4.09 15.19
N GLY A 83 -30.28 -4.92 14.22
CA GLY A 83 -31.25 -4.54 13.20
C GLY A 83 -32.63 -4.44 13.82
N ASP A 84 -33.00 -3.22 14.20
CA ASP A 84 -34.37 -2.87 14.54
C ASP A 84 -35.24 -3.13 13.31
N GLY A 85 -36.20 -4.03 13.45
CA GLY A 85 -37.12 -4.45 12.39
C GLY A 85 -38.09 -3.32 12.06
N SER A 86 -37.63 -2.30 11.33
CA SER A 86 -38.52 -1.39 10.63
C SER A 86 -38.96 -2.08 9.34
N ASP A 87 -39.90 -3.00 9.51
CA ASP A 87 -40.74 -3.51 8.44
C ASP A 87 -41.58 -2.33 7.92
N GLU A 88 -41.15 -1.73 6.82
CA GLU A 88 -41.89 -0.73 6.07
C GLU A 88 -43.10 -1.37 5.36
N ASN A 89 -43.99 -2.08 6.07
CA ASN A 89 -45.27 -2.48 5.50
C ASN A 89 -46.31 -2.94 6.53
N GLU A 90 -46.87 -2.04 7.33
CA GLU A 90 -48.22 -2.23 7.89
C GLU A 90 -48.82 -0.87 8.34
N MET A 91 -49.38 -0.14 7.37
CA MET A 91 -50.45 0.82 7.63
C MET A 91 -51.73 0.03 7.95
N GLU A 92 -52.12 -0.07 9.23
CA GLU A 92 -53.54 -0.15 9.60
C GLU A 92 -53.76 0.36 11.04
N GLU A 93 -54.20 1.61 11.12
CA GLU A 93 -55.27 2.11 11.99
C GLU A 93 -55.72 1.24 13.18
N HIS A 94 -55.45 1.67 14.43
CA HIS A 94 -56.49 1.87 15.45
C HIS A 94 -55.93 2.52 16.74
N GLU A 95 -56.04 3.85 16.81
CA GLU A 95 -56.75 4.61 17.85
C GLU A 95 -56.80 4.10 19.32
N LEU A 96 -56.53 5.07 20.23
CA LEU A 96 -57.05 5.26 21.60
C LEU A 96 -56.20 4.79 22.81
N LYS A 97 -55.51 5.75 23.47
CA LYS A 97 -56.08 6.56 24.59
C LYS A 97 -55.14 6.78 25.80
N ASP A 98 -54.99 8.06 26.12
CA ASP A 98 -54.72 8.75 27.41
C ASP A 98 -53.71 8.20 28.43
N GLY A 99 -52.83 9.09 28.90
CA GLY A 99 -52.14 8.84 30.17
C GLY A 99 -51.04 9.81 30.66
N ARG A 100 -51.26 11.13 30.62
CA ARG A 100 -50.97 12.11 31.69
C ARG A 100 -49.61 12.13 32.47
N ASP A 101 -49.10 13.36 32.62
CA ASP A 101 -48.13 13.92 33.62
C ASP A 101 -46.71 13.33 33.57
N GLY A 102 -45.62 14.07 33.36
CA GLY A 102 -45.27 15.37 33.93
C GLY A 102 -44.09 15.17 34.89
N LYS A 103 -43.03 15.99 34.74
CA LYS A 103 -41.97 16.33 35.72
C LYS A 103 -40.55 15.84 35.42
N ASP A 104 -39.75 16.78 34.94
CA ASP A 104 -38.48 17.25 35.54
C ASP A 104 -37.47 16.19 35.97
N SER A 105 -36.39 16.04 35.19
CA SER A 105 -35.08 15.66 35.72
C SER A 105 -33.99 16.18 34.78
N ASP A 106 -33.63 17.42 35.09
CA ASP A 106 -32.41 18.14 34.77
C ASP A 106 -31.15 17.30 35.10
N GLU A 107 -30.67 16.47 34.16
CA GLU A 107 -29.31 15.86 34.15
C GLU A 107 -28.99 15.30 32.74
N ALA A 108 -28.96 16.15 31.72
CA ALA A 108 -28.58 15.75 30.36
C ALA A 108 -27.70 16.79 29.65
N GLU A 109 -26.84 17.50 30.40
CA GLU A 109 -25.99 18.56 29.86
C GLU A 109 -24.55 18.50 30.39
N ASP A 110 -24.02 17.31 30.70
CA ASP A 110 -22.58 17.14 31.06
C ASP A 110 -21.78 16.38 30.01
N THR A 111 -22.39 15.96 28.89
CA THR A 111 -21.67 15.24 27.81
C THR A 111 -21.27 16.17 26.66
N GLU A 112 -22.02 17.24 26.41
CA GLU A 112 -21.70 18.20 25.33
C GLU A 112 -20.53 19.13 25.67
N LEU A 113 -20.26 19.37 26.97
CA LEU A 113 -19.22 20.31 27.40
C LEU A 113 -17.78 19.75 27.37
N TYR A 114 -17.61 18.43 27.25
CA TYR A 114 -16.29 17.78 27.23
C TYR A 114 -15.63 17.76 25.86
N ASP A 115 -16.41 17.81 24.77
CA ASP A 115 -15.87 17.79 23.40
C ASP A 115 -15.10 19.08 23.09
N ASP A 116 -15.59 20.21 23.60
CA ASP A 116 -14.98 21.55 23.42
C ASP A 116 -13.62 21.73 24.13
N LEU A 117 -13.22 20.79 24.99
CA LEU A 117 -11.98 20.89 25.78
C LEU A 117 -10.96 19.81 25.44
N TYR A 118 -11.12 19.12 24.31
CA TYR A 118 -10.16 18.14 23.82
C TYR A 118 -9.25 18.70 22.72
N CYS A 119 -7.96 18.35 22.78
CA CYS A 119 -6.97 18.70 21.77
C CYS A 119 -6.52 17.44 21.00
N PRO A 120 -6.96 17.25 19.75
CA PRO A 120 -6.58 16.10 18.92
C PRO A 120 -5.08 16.04 18.59
N ALA A 121 -4.41 17.18 18.49
CA ALA A 121 -2.98 17.21 18.18
C ALA A 121 -2.12 16.68 19.33
N CYS A 122 -2.62 16.67 20.56
CA CYS A 122 -1.84 16.33 21.74
C CYS A 122 -2.46 15.21 22.58
N ASP A 123 -3.58 14.64 22.14
CA ASP A 123 -4.40 13.66 22.84
C ASP A 123 -4.66 14.02 24.31
N LYS A 124 -5.09 15.25 24.54
CA LYS A 124 -5.31 15.79 25.90
C LYS A 124 -6.68 16.42 26.03
N SER A 125 -7.45 15.96 27.02
CA SER A 125 -8.66 16.61 27.49
C SER A 125 -8.33 17.56 28.66
N PHE A 126 -8.98 18.71 28.67
CA PHE A 126 -8.86 19.72 29.70
C PHE A 126 -10.17 19.86 30.46
N LYS A 127 -10.10 20.20 31.75
CA LYS A 127 -11.29 20.40 32.59
C LYS A 127 -11.84 21.83 32.56
N THR A 128 -11.10 22.76 31.96
CA THR A 128 -11.48 24.18 31.90
C THR A 128 -11.02 24.79 30.58
N GLU A 129 -11.83 25.68 30.01
CA GLU A 129 -11.45 26.42 28.79
C GLU A 129 -10.16 27.20 28.94
N LYS A 130 -9.91 27.77 30.13
CA LYS A 130 -8.68 28.54 30.39
C LYS A 130 -7.43 27.68 30.28
N ALA A 131 -7.51 26.41 30.69
CA ALA A 131 -6.40 25.47 30.55
C ALA A 131 -6.17 25.09 29.08
N MET A 132 -7.25 24.89 28.31
CA MET A 132 -7.16 24.61 26.87
C MET A 132 -6.57 25.81 26.09
N LYS A 133 -7.09 27.03 26.30
CA LYS A 133 -6.54 28.26 25.69
C LYS A 133 -5.06 28.51 26.01
N ASN A 134 -4.59 28.06 27.17
CA ASN A 134 -3.17 28.10 27.52
C ASN A 134 -2.37 26.97 26.85
N HIS A 135 -2.95 25.78 26.71
CA HIS A 135 -2.36 24.67 25.99
C HIS A 135 -2.11 25.02 24.52
N GLU A 136 -3.07 25.64 23.84
CA GLU A 136 -2.95 26.10 22.44
C GLU A 136 -1.77 27.07 22.24
N LYS A 137 -1.49 27.91 23.25
CA LYS A 137 -0.39 28.90 23.21
C LYS A 137 0.97 28.29 23.58
N SER A 138 0.99 27.08 24.13
CA SER A 138 2.22 26.40 24.52
C SER A 138 3.11 26.13 23.30
N LYS A 139 4.43 26.16 23.50
CA LYS A 139 5.39 25.80 22.45
C LYS A 139 5.20 24.36 22.01
N LYS A 140 4.95 23.45 22.95
CA LYS A 140 4.76 22.02 22.67
C LYS A 140 3.56 21.74 21.76
N HIS A 141 2.43 22.43 21.98
CA HIS A 141 1.25 22.27 21.12
C HIS A 141 1.53 22.77 19.71
N ARG A 142 2.12 23.97 19.58
CA ARG A 142 2.47 24.55 18.28
C ARG A 142 3.47 23.70 17.49
N GLU A 143 4.48 23.15 18.16
CA GLU A 143 5.44 22.21 17.55
C GLU A 143 4.75 20.94 17.07
N MET A 144 3.86 20.37 17.89
CA MET A 144 3.12 19.15 17.53
C MET A 144 2.16 19.38 16.36
N VAL A 145 1.43 20.50 16.37
CA VAL A 145 0.55 20.87 15.26
C VAL A 145 1.34 21.11 13.97
N ALA A 146 2.52 21.73 14.04
CA ALA A 146 3.37 21.93 12.87
C ALA A 146 3.87 20.61 12.29
N LEU A 147 4.29 19.67 13.15
CA LEU A 147 4.69 18.33 12.73
C LEU A 147 3.55 17.57 12.06
N LEU A 148 2.36 17.60 12.67
CA LEU A 148 1.17 16.94 12.11
C LEU A 148 0.78 17.52 10.75
N LYS A 149 0.84 18.85 10.59
CA LYS A 149 0.58 19.48 9.29
C LYS A 149 1.58 19.03 8.22
N GLN A 150 2.86 18.99 8.56
CA GLN A 150 3.89 18.53 7.63
C GLN A 150 3.66 17.07 7.22
N GLN A 151 3.31 16.20 8.17
CA GLN A 151 3.03 14.79 7.87
C GLN A 151 1.82 14.64 6.92
N LEU A 152 0.76 15.41 7.14
CA LEU A 152 -0.42 15.40 6.27
C LEU A 152 -0.12 15.91 4.87
N GLU A 153 0.69 16.98 4.74
CA GLU A 153 1.15 17.49 3.44
C GLU A 153 2.02 16.48 2.70
N GLU A 154 2.96 15.81 3.41
CA GLU A 154 3.78 14.74 2.84
C GLU A 154 2.92 13.55 2.38
N GLU A 155 1.92 13.16 3.17
CA GLU A 155 0.98 12.09 2.81
C GLU A 155 0.11 12.47 1.60
N GLU A 156 -0.38 13.70 1.53
CA GLU A 156 -1.17 14.23 0.40
C GLU A 156 -0.34 14.29 -0.89
N GLU A 157 0.92 14.72 -0.81
CA GLU A 157 1.86 14.68 -1.94
C GLU A 157 2.14 13.24 -2.38
N ASN A 158 2.28 12.31 -1.43
CA ASN A 158 2.53 10.91 -1.72
C ASN A 158 1.30 10.19 -2.31
N PHE A 159 0.09 10.61 -1.94
CA PHE A 159 -1.17 10.16 -2.54
C PHE A 159 -1.43 10.78 -3.92
N SER A 160 -1.04 12.05 -4.10
CA SER A 160 -1.22 12.81 -5.36
C SER A 160 -0.18 12.45 -6.41
N ARG A 161 0.95 11.85 -6.01
CA ARG A 161 1.92 11.29 -6.94
C ARG A 161 1.24 10.10 -7.64
N PRO A 162 1.02 10.16 -8.96
CA PRO A 162 0.59 8.96 -9.68
C PRO A 162 1.64 7.90 -9.36
N GLN A 163 1.20 6.73 -8.90
CA GLN A 163 2.04 5.56 -8.97
C GLN A 163 2.33 5.34 -10.46
N ILE A 164 3.40 5.97 -10.94
CA ILE A 164 4.05 5.58 -12.19
C ILE A 164 4.66 4.24 -11.83
N ASP A 165 3.84 3.21 -12.01
CA ASP A 165 4.27 1.85 -12.12
C ASP A 165 5.20 1.85 -13.33
N GLU A 166 6.49 2.09 -13.09
CA GLU A 166 7.58 2.02 -14.05
C GLU A 166 7.62 0.57 -14.54
N ASN A 167 6.81 0.30 -15.55
CA ASN A 167 6.78 -0.92 -16.32
C ASN A 167 7.49 -0.62 -17.66
N PRO A 168 8.83 -0.71 -17.74
CA PRO A 168 9.50 -0.52 -19.00
C PRO A 168 9.36 -1.83 -19.76
N LEU A 169 8.48 -1.91 -20.75
CA LEU A 169 8.61 -2.74 -21.97
C LEU A 169 7.31 -2.68 -22.78
N GLY A 170 7.28 -1.85 -23.83
CA GLY A 170 6.09 -1.75 -24.66
C GLY A 170 6.16 -1.02 -25.99
N GLU A 171 7.32 -0.64 -26.54
CA GLU A 171 7.37 -0.08 -27.91
C GLU A 171 8.40 -0.81 -28.79
N LEU A 172 7.92 -1.83 -29.49
CA LEU A 172 8.54 -2.36 -30.70
C LEU A 172 7.57 -2.11 -31.87
N HIS A 173 7.55 -0.86 -32.38
CA HIS A 173 7.01 -0.59 -33.70
C HIS A 173 7.99 -1.10 -34.76
N CYS A 174 7.78 -2.35 -35.18
CA CYS A 174 8.38 -2.95 -36.36
C CYS A 174 7.60 -2.48 -37.60
N GLY A 175 7.96 -1.30 -38.13
CA GLY A 175 7.51 -0.80 -39.42
C GLY A 175 8.54 -1.10 -40.50
N ARG A 176 8.31 -2.20 -41.22
CA ARG A 176 9.16 -2.78 -42.27
C ARG A 176 9.41 -1.77 -43.40
N LEU A 177 10.67 -1.39 -43.62
CA LEU A 177 11.12 -0.83 -44.90
C LEU A 177 10.76 -1.82 -46.02
N PHE A 178 9.91 -1.40 -46.94
CA PHE A 178 9.75 -2.04 -48.24
C PHE A 178 10.24 -1.04 -49.29
N PHE A 179 11.45 -1.27 -49.79
CA PHE A 179 12.00 -0.67 -51.00
C PHE A 179 12.53 -1.84 -51.82
N ILE A 180 11.91 -2.12 -52.98
CA ILE A 180 12.48 -2.73 -54.20
C ILE A 180 11.37 -2.67 -55.26
N LEU A 181 11.48 -1.66 -56.14
CA LEU A 181 11.28 -1.58 -57.59
C LEU A 181 10.89 -0.16 -57.99
#